data_AF-A0A5B8NNR1-F1
#
_entry.id   AF-A0A5B8NNR1-F1
#
_cell.length_a   1.000
_cell.length_b   1.000
_cell.length_c   1.000
_cell.angle_alpha   90.00
_cell.angle_beta   90.00
_cell.angle_gamma   90.00
#
_symmetry.space_group_name_H-M   'P 1'
#
loop_
_entity.id
_entity.type
_entity.pdbx_description
1 polymer ?
#
loop_
_entity_poly.entity_id
_entity_poly.type
_entity_poly.pdbx_seq_one_letter_code
_entity_poly.pdbx_strand_id
1 'polypeptide(L)' 'MTNLLIEAFNKAQNLPEHLQNELAQKMIEDIESELKWQKILSQPQSSSLDELARQALNDSWEGKTNEMGFDEL' A
#
# COMPACT_ATOMS: atom_id res chain seq x y z
N MET A 1 0.85 -20.52 12.22
CA MET A 1 1.76 -19.71 11.39
C MET A 1 2.11 -20.49 10.13
N THR A 2 2.28 -19.82 8.99
CA THR A 2 2.81 -20.45 7.77
C THR A 2 4.28 -20.82 7.96
N ASN A 3 4.81 -21.75 7.17
CA ASN A 3 6.22 -22.15 7.26
C ASN A 3 7.18 -20.95 7.11
N LEU A 4 6.85 -20.02 6.21
CA LEU A 4 7.66 -18.81 5.98
C LEU A 4 7.65 -17.87 7.20
N LEU A 5 6.50 -17.68 7.84
CA LEU A 5 6.40 -16.82 9.03
C LEU A 5 7.13 -17.44 10.24
N ILE A 6 7.10 -18.77 10.36
CA ILE A 6 7.88 -19.50 11.36
C ILE A 6 9.38 -19.28 11.13
N GLU A 7 9.85 -19.38 9.88
CA GLU A 7 11.25 -19.12 9.55
C GLU A 7 11.66 -17.67 9.89
N ALA A 8 10.81 -16.69 9.55
CA ALA A 8 11.06 -15.29 9.87
C ALA A 8 11.16 -15.06 11.38
N PHE A 9 10.25 -15.64 12.17
CA PHE A 9 10.29 -15.55 13.63
C PHE A 9 11.57 -16.18 14.21
N ASN A 10 11.94 -17.38 13.74
CA ASN A 10 13.15 -18.07 14.17
C ASN A 10 14.44 -17.28 13.83
N LYS A 11 14.45 -16.48 12.77
CA LYS A 11 15.57 -15.58 12.47
C LYS A 11 15.55 -14.36 13.40
N ALA A 12 14.37 -13.75 13.60
CA ALA A 12 14.19 -12.57 14.43
C ALA A 12 14.58 -12.80 15.90
N GLN A 13 14.22 -13.96 16.48
CA GLN A 13 14.50 -14.26 17.89
C GLN A 13 16.00 -14.30 18.23
N ASN A 14 16.88 -14.48 17.23
CA ASN A 14 18.34 -14.50 17.41
C ASN A 14 18.97 -13.10 17.36
N LEU A 15 18.19 -12.05 17.09
CA LEU A 15 18.67 -10.67 17.06
C LEU A 15 18.82 -10.09 18.47
N PRO A 16 19.65 -9.05 18.67
CA PRO A 16 19.60 -8.23 19.87
C PRO A 16 18.20 -7.64 20.13
N GLU A 17 17.83 -7.50 21.40
CA GLU A 17 16.49 -7.05 21.83
C GLU A 17 16.03 -5.75 21.14
N HIS A 18 16.91 -4.75 21.02
CA HIS A 18 16.57 -3.49 20.36
C HIS A 18 16.18 -3.68 18.88
N LEU A 19 16.87 -4.58 18.17
CA LEU A 19 16.54 -4.90 16.77
C LEU A 19 15.26 -5.75 16.67
N GLN A 20 15.02 -6.64 17.64
CA GLN A 20 13.74 -7.37 17.71
C GLN A 20 12.58 -6.39 17.88
N ASN A 21 12.72 -5.41 18.76
CA ASN A 21 11.69 -4.40 19.02
C ASN A 21 11.46 -3.50 17.80
N GLU A 22 12.52 -3.03 17.14
CA GLU A 22 12.39 -2.23 15.90
C GLU A 22 11.70 -3.02 14.79
N LEU A 23 12.07 -4.28 14.60
CA LEU A 23 11.45 -5.16 13.61
C LEU A 23 9.98 -5.41 13.93
N ALA A 24 9.66 -5.68 15.20
CA ALA A 24 8.30 -5.92 15.65
C ALA A 24 7.42 -4.69 15.42
N GLN A 25 7.91 -3.48 15.74
CA GLN A 25 7.17 -2.25 15.51
C GLN A 25 6.82 -2.06 14.03
N LYS A 26 7.80 -2.18 13.13
CA LYS A 26 7.56 -2.08 11.68
C LYS A 26 6.57 -3.12 11.18
N MET A 27 6.72 -4.37 11.62
CA MET A 27 5.82 -5.44 11.21
C MET A 27 4.38 -5.22 11.69
N ILE A 28 4.18 -4.67 12.89
CA ILE A 28 2.85 -4.30 13.39
C ILE A 28 2.26 -3.18 12.53
N GLU A 29 3.02 -2.11 12.28
CA GLU A 29 2.59 -0.97 11.46
C GLU A 29 2.20 -1.40 10.03
N ASP A 30 3.00 -2.28 9.42
CA ASP A 30 2.73 -2.83 8.09
C ASP A 30 1.44 -3.67 8.06
N ILE A 31 1.25 -4.55 9.05
CA ILE A 31 0.05 -5.39 9.16
C ILE A 31 -1.20 -4.52 9.34
N GLU A 32 -1.16 -3.52 10.23
CA GLU A 32 -2.29 -2.61 10.44
C GLU A 32 -2.61 -1.80 9.18
N SER A 33 -1.58 -1.36 8.45
CA SER A 33 -1.74 -0.64 7.19
C SER A 33 -2.39 -1.51 6.12
N GLU A 34 -1.93 -2.75 5.95
CA GLU A 34 -2.51 -3.70 5.00
C GLU A 34 -3.98 -4.02 5.34
N LEU A 35 -4.28 -4.27 6.62
CA LEU A 35 -5.66 -4.52 7.06
C LEU A 35 -6.57 -3.32 6.80
N LYS A 36 -6.06 -2.10 7.00
CA LYS A 36 -6.79 -0.87 6.70
C LYS A 36 -7.07 -0.76 5.20
N TRP A 37 -6.07 -1.01 4.35
CA TRP A 37 -6.24 -1.02 2.90
C TRP A 37 -7.26 -2.05 2.45
N GLN A 38 -7.11 -3.30 2.90
CA GLN A 38 -8.05 -4.37 2.59
C GLN A 38 -9.48 -3.99 2.98
N LYS A 39 -9.67 -3.42 4.17
CA LYS A 39 -10.99 -2.97 4.64
C LYS A 39 -11.57 -1.90 3.71
N ILE A 40 -10.81 -0.86 3.37
CA ILE A 40 -11.28 0.23 2.51
C ILE A 40 -11.62 -0.30 1.11
N LEU A 41 -10.75 -1.12 0.52
CA LEU A 41 -10.89 -1.62 -0.84
C LEU A 41 -11.92 -2.75 -0.99
N SER A 42 -12.25 -3.45 0.11
CA SER A 42 -13.32 -4.44 0.12
C SER A 42 -14.74 -3.84 0.12
N GLN A 43 -14.86 -2.55 0.46
CA GLN A 43 -16.14 -1.87 0.41
C GLN A 43 -16.51 -1.50 -1.04
N PRO A 44 -17.80 -1.41 -1.36
CA PRO A 44 -18.23 -0.87 -2.65
C PRO A 44 -17.57 0.50 -2.88
N GLN A 45 -16.82 0.60 -3.97
CA GLN A 45 -16.13 1.83 -4.35
C GLN A 45 -17.16 2.95 -4.57
N SER A 46 -16.84 4.17 -4.13
CA SER A 46 -17.73 5.31 -4.34
C SER A 46 -17.78 5.69 -5.82
N SER A 47 -18.93 6.23 -6.26
CA SER A 47 -19.10 6.73 -7.63
C SER A 47 -18.10 7.85 -7.97
N SER A 48 -17.52 8.52 -6.98
CA SER A 48 -16.54 9.60 -7.17
C SER A 48 -15.28 9.12 -7.87
N LEU A 49 -14.82 7.88 -7.65
CA LEU A 49 -13.66 7.35 -8.37
C LEU A 49 -13.99 7.12 -9.86
N ASP A 50 -15.20 6.64 -10.16
CA ASP A 50 -15.66 6.49 -11.54
C ASP A 50 -15.82 7.85 -12.23
N GLU A 51 -16.29 8.86 -11.52
CA GLU A 51 -16.38 10.24 -12.02
C GLU A 51 -15.00 10.81 -12.33
N LEU A 52 -14.03 10.65 -11.43
CA LEU A 52 -12.65 11.08 -11.64
C LEU A 52 -12.01 10.36 -12.84
N ALA A 53 -12.22 9.05 -12.97
CA ALA A 53 -11.73 8.28 -14.10
C ALA A 53 -12.34 8.76 -15.43
N ARG A 54 -13.65 9.01 -15.46
CA ARG A 54 -14.35 9.56 -16.64
C ARG A 54 -13.84 10.95 -16.99
N GLN A 55 -13.63 11.80 -15.98
CA GLN A 55 -13.11 13.15 -16.18
C GLN A 55 -11.69 13.10 -16.77
N ALA A 56 -10.80 12.29 -16.21
CA ALA A 56 -9.43 12.15 -16.72
C ALA A 56 -9.40 11.65 -18.18
N LEU A 57 -10.28 10.70 -18.53
CA LEU A 57 -10.42 10.24 -19.91
C LEU A 57 -10.93 11.35 -20.85
N ASN A 58 -11.92 12.11 -20.41
CA ASN A 58 -12.48 13.21 -21.19
C ASN A 58 -11.45 14.33 -21.40
N ASP A 59 -10.71 14.70 -20.35
CA ASP A 59 -9.64 15.70 -20.42
C ASP A 59 -8.54 15.25 -21.39
N SER A 60 -8.21 13.96 -21.42
CA SER A 60 -7.26 13.41 -22.39
C SER A 60 -7.78 13.51 -23.83
N TRP A 61 -9.03 13.13 -24.08
CA TRP A 61 -9.65 13.25 -25.41
C TRP A 61 -9.80 14.68 -25.90
N GLU A 62 -10.04 15.62 -24.98
CA GLU A 62 -10.15 17.04 -25.28
C GLU A 62 -8.79 17.75 -25.40
N GLY A 63 -7.68 17.02 -25.24
CA GLY A 63 -6.32 17.58 -25.31
C GLY A 63 -6.00 18.52 -24.16
N LYS A 64 -6.66 18.35 -23.01
CA LYS A 64 -6.43 19.10 -21.77
C LYS A 64 -5.37 18.46 -20.87
N THR A 65 -4.78 17.34 -21.30
CA THR A 65 -3.67 16.69 -20.62
C THR A 65 -2.33 17.17 -21.20
N ASN A 66 -1.31 17.23 -20.36
CA ASN A 66 0.07 17.46 -20.78
C ASN A 66 0.82 16.13 -20.75
N GLU A 67 1.61 15.86 -21.78
CA GLU A 67 2.60 14.79 -21.73
C GLU A 67 3.70 15.20 -20.76
N MET A 68 3.93 14.39 -19.73
CA MET A 68 4.96 14.64 -18.72
C MET A 68 5.79 13.37 -18.48
N GLY A 69 7.11 13.54 -18.42
CA GLY A 69 8.03 12.47 -18.04
C GLY A 69 8.01 12.20 -16.53
N PHE A 70 8.56 11.05 -16.11
CA PHE A 70 8.69 10.70 -14.68
C PHE A 70 9.52 11.70 -13.87
N ASP A 71 10.38 12.49 -14.54
CA ASP A 71 11.29 13.46 -13.91
C ASP A 71 10.74 14.90 -13.89
N GLU A 72 9.48 15.12 -14.31
CA GLU A 72 8.89 16.46 -14.50
C GLU A 72 7.76 16.80 -13.49
N LEU A 73 7.81 16.20 -12.29
CA LEU A 73 6.84 16.39 -11.18
C LEU A 73 7.05 17.68 -10.37
#